data_AF-H9BJR9-F1
#
_entry.id   AF-H9BJR9-F1
#
_cell.length_a   1.000
_cell.length_b   1.000
_cell.length_c   1.000
_cell.angle_alpha   90.00
_cell.angle_beta   90.00
_cell.angle_gamma   90.00
#
_symmetry.space_group_name_H-M   'P 1'
#
loop_
_entity.id
_entity.type
_entity.pdbx_description
1 polymer ?
#
loop_
_entity_poly.entity_id
_entity_poly.type
_entity_poly.pdbx_seq_one_letter_code
_entity_poly.pdbx_strand_id
1 'polypeptide(L)'
;ERYPGWYSKFGKWWENYNRLRYPGKNKPIAFEDVDYQYSHRCWTCMVPALIREDMVTEKVDGQWRTYCSETCAWTDIKAFRPEYEGRPS
;
A
#
# COMPACT_ATOMS: atom_id res chain seq x y z
N GLU A 1 -9.74 6.20 -23.93
CA GLU A 1 -8.97 5.85 -22.72
C GLU A 1 -9.41 6.73 -21.57
N ARG A 2 -9.69 6.19 -20.37
CA ARG A 2 -10.02 7.00 -19.18
C ARG A 2 -8.81 7.38 -18.34
N TYR A 3 -7.70 6.65 -18.51
CA TYR A 3 -6.46 6.83 -17.77
C TYR A 3 -5.26 6.74 -18.73
N PRO A 4 -4.91 7.84 -19.43
CA PRO A 4 -3.74 7.88 -20.29
C PRO A 4 -2.48 7.43 -19.53
N GLY A 5 -1.68 6.54 -20.13
CA GLY A 5 -0.46 6.00 -19.51
C GLY A 5 -0.67 4.83 -18.53
N TRP A 6 -1.91 4.45 -18.22
CA TRP A 6 -2.19 3.35 -17.29
C TRP A 6 -1.53 2.04 -17.71
N TYR A 7 -1.67 1.65 -18.99
CA TYR A 7 -1.09 0.41 -19.48
C TYR A 7 0.44 0.46 -19.48
N SER A 8 1.04 1.61 -19.80
CA SER A 8 2.49 1.78 -19.71
C SER A 8 3.02 1.59 -18.29
N LYS A 9 2.26 2.01 -17.27
CA LYS A 9 2.69 1.88 -15.85
C LYS A 9 2.33 0.51 -15.25
N PHE A 10 1.14 -0.03 -15.53
CA PHE A 10 0.58 -1.18 -14.83
C PHE A 10 0.34 -2.41 -15.71
N GLY A 11 0.41 -2.28 -17.04
CA GLY A 11 0.02 -3.32 -17.99
C GLY A 11 0.82 -4.61 -17.82
N LYS A 12 2.15 -4.50 -17.73
CA LYS A 12 3.05 -5.65 -17.55
C LYS A 12 2.75 -6.46 -16.29
N TRP A 13 2.41 -5.78 -15.19
CA TRP A 13 2.03 -6.45 -13.95
C TRP A 13 0.75 -7.28 -14.14
N TRP A 14 -0.27 -6.72 -14.81
CA TRP A 14 -1.51 -7.43 -15.09
C TRP A 14 -1.34 -8.59 -16.07
N GLU A 15 -0.47 -8.47 -17.06
CA GLU A 15 -0.11 -9.56 -17.97
C GLU A 15 0.54 -10.72 -17.21
N ASN A 16 1.47 -10.41 -16.29
CA ASN A 16 2.10 -11.41 -15.44
C ASN A 16 1.09 -12.10 -14.53
N TYR A 17 0.20 -11.34 -13.87
CA TYR A 17 -0.85 -11.87 -13.01
C TYR A 17 -1.83 -12.76 -13.78
N ASN A 18 -2.20 -12.39 -15.01
CA ASN A 18 -3.10 -13.15 -15.86
C ASN A 18 -2.57 -14.56 -16.23
N ARG A 19 -1.25 -14.79 -16.16
CA ARG A 19 -0.67 -16.14 -16.31
C ARG A 19 -1.13 -17.09 -15.21
N LEU A 20 -1.48 -16.57 -14.03
CA LEU A 20 -1.89 -17.35 -12.86
C LEU A 20 -3.36 -17.81 -12.90
N ARG A 21 -4.14 -17.41 -13.91
CA ARG A 21 -5.60 -17.60 -13.96
C ARG A 21 -6.10 -19.05 -13.97
N TYR A 22 -5.21 -20.03 -14.19
CA TYR A 22 -5.59 -21.43 -14.33
C TYR A 22 -5.51 -22.17 -12.99
N PRO A 23 -6.64 -22.61 -12.41
CA PRO A 23 -6.65 -23.32 -11.13
C PRO A 23 -5.78 -24.59 -11.16
N GLY A 24 -5.06 -24.85 -10.07
CA GLY A 24 -4.25 -26.06 -9.90
C GLY A 24 -2.95 -26.13 -10.69
N LYS A 25 -2.61 -25.09 -11.48
CA LYS A 25 -1.37 -25.04 -12.26
C LYS A 25 -0.25 -24.21 -11.64
N ASN A 26 -0.59 -23.38 -10.66
CA ASN A 26 0.31 -22.39 -10.07
C ASN A 26 0.43 -22.60 -8.56
N LYS A 27 1.57 -22.24 -8.01
CA LYS A 27 1.81 -22.03 -6.58
C LYS A 27 1.01 -20.82 -6.08
N PRO A 28 0.90 -20.60 -4.76
CA PRO A 28 0.43 -19.32 -4.24
C PRO A 28 1.25 -18.17 -4.83
N ILE A 29 0.61 -17.04 -5.13
CA ILE A 29 1.21 -15.90 -5.85
C ILE A 29 2.54 -15.40 -5.26
N ALA A 30 2.70 -15.50 -3.93
CA ALA A 30 3.92 -15.12 -3.23
C ALA A 30 5.15 -15.98 -3.61
N PHE A 31 4.94 -17.12 -4.28
CA PHE A 31 5.98 -18.06 -4.70
C PHE A 31 6.05 -18.22 -6.23
N GLU A 32 5.39 -17.32 -6.97
CA GLU A 32 5.39 -17.29 -8.42
C GLU A 32 6.28 -16.17 -8.96
N ASP A 33 6.93 -16.42 -10.10
CA ASP A 33 7.77 -15.41 -10.78
C ASP A 33 6.91 -14.48 -11.66
N VAL A 34 6.05 -13.71 -10.99
CA VAL A 34 5.07 -12.79 -11.62
C VAL A 34 5.25 -11.34 -11.18
N ASP A 35 6.41 -11.01 -10.59
CA ASP A 35 6.70 -9.67 -10.06
C ASP A 35 5.70 -9.21 -8.98
N TYR A 36 5.11 -10.18 -8.26
CA TYR A 36 4.31 -9.89 -7.09
C TYR A 36 5.22 -9.56 -5.90
N GLN A 37 4.83 -8.55 -5.14
CA GLN A 37 5.57 -8.09 -3.98
C GLN A 37 4.60 -7.94 -2.83
N TYR A 38 4.91 -8.56 -1.69
CA TYR A 38 4.03 -8.53 -0.53
C TYR A 38 3.96 -7.09 -0.01
N SER A 39 2.75 -6.55 0.08
CA SER A 39 2.54 -5.16 0.49
C SER A 39 2.63 -5.01 2.00
N HIS A 40 3.14 -3.86 2.43
CA HIS A 40 2.94 -3.42 3.80
C HIS A 40 1.47 -3.01 4.00
N ARG A 41 0.95 -3.22 5.20
CA ARG A 41 -0.40 -2.76 5.56
C ARG A 41 -0.33 -1.37 6.14
N CYS A 42 -1.15 -0.45 5.62
CA CYS A 42 -1.30 0.89 6.20
C CYS A 42 -1.84 0.79 7.63
N TRP A 43 -1.19 1.49 8.57
CA TRP A 43 -1.61 1.53 9.97
C TRP A 43 -2.97 2.22 10.15
N THR A 44 -3.23 3.29 9.39
CA THR A 44 -4.41 4.15 9.56
C THR A 44 -5.66 3.54 8.92
N CYS A 45 -5.61 3.17 7.64
CA CYS A 45 -6.79 2.72 6.90
C CYS A 45 -6.90 1.19 6.75
N MET A 46 -5.89 0.44 7.20
CA MET A 46 -5.82 -1.03 7.09
C MET A 46 -5.78 -1.60 5.66
N VAL A 47 -5.68 -0.74 4.64
CA VAL A 47 -5.52 -1.13 3.23
C VAL A 47 -4.03 -1.37 2.91
N PRO A 48 -3.71 -2.29 1.98
CA PRO A 48 -2.38 -2.42 1.41
C PRO A 48 -1.78 -1.11 0.87
N ALA A 49 -0.54 -0.80 1.26
CA ALA A 49 0.25 0.29 0.68
C ALA A 49 0.89 -0.18 -0.65
N LEU A 50 0.11 -0.12 -1.74
CA LEU A 50 0.50 -0.67 -3.05
C LEU A 50 1.35 0.28 -3.90
N ILE A 51 1.19 1.59 -3.72
CA ILE A 51 1.96 2.60 -4.45
C ILE A 51 3.17 2.94 -3.60
N ARG A 52 4.36 2.48 -4.02
CA ARG A 52 5.59 2.61 -3.23
C ARG A 52 6.03 4.06 -3.11
N GLU A 53 5.77 4.84 -4.15
CA GLU A 53 6.09 6.26 -4.23
C GLU A 53 5.31 7.09 -3.19
N ASP A 54 4.14 6.60 -2.77
CA ASP A 54 3.28 7.27 -1.77
C ASP A 54 3.47 6.70 -0.36
N MET A 55 4.28 5.64 -0.21
CA MET A 55 4.44 4.92 1.05
C MET A 55 5.31 5.72 2.02
N VAL A 56 4.80 5.94 3.23
CA VAL A 56 5.51 6.59 4.33
C VAL A 56 5.79 5.56 5.42
N THR A 57 6.98 5.59 6.03
CA THR A 57 7.33 4.71 7.16
C THR A 57 7.96 5.55 8.27
N GLU A 58 7.37 5.50 9.47
CA GLU A 58 7.80 6.32 10.60
C GLU A 58 7.76 5.54 11.91
N LYS A 59 8.58 5.96 12.88
CA LYS A 59 8.55 5.39 14.23
C LYS A 59 7.68 6.23 15.15
N VAL A 60 6.53 5.68 15.53
CA VAL A 60 5.49 6.37 16.28
C VAL A 60 5.20 5.62 17.56
N ASP A 61 5.24 6.32 18.69
CA ASP A 61 5.05 5.72 20.03
C ASP A 61 5.99 4.52 20.27
N GLY A 62 7.22 4.59 19.73
CA GLY A 62 8.21 3.52 19.81
C GLY A 62 8.04 2.38 18.80
N GLN A 63 6.96 2.35 18.02
CA GLN A 63 6.66 1.30 17.03
C GLN A 63 6.86 1.80 15.60
N TRP A 64 7.51 1.00 14.75
CA TRP A 64 7.55 1.25 13.32
C TRP A 64 6.17 1.04 12.70
N ARG A 65 5.68 2.04 11.99
CA ARG A 65 4.39 2.03 11.29
C ARG A 65 4.59 2.40 9.82
N THR A 66 3.79 1.81 8.95
CA THR A 66 3.78 2.11 7.51
C THR A 66 2.41 2.69 7.13
N TYR A 67 2.41 3.65 6.21
CA TYR A 67 1.22 4.34 5.72
C TYR A 67 1.19 4.34 4.20
N CYS A 68 -0.01 4.25 3.62
CA CYS A 68 -0.19 4.26 2.16
C CYS A 68 -0.23 5.67 1.54
N SER A 69 -0.21 6.72 2.37
CA SER A 69 -0.16 8.12 1.93
C SER A 69 0.30 9.03 3.06
N GLU A 70 0.78 10.23 2.70
CA GLU A 70 1.10 11.29 3.67
C GLU A 70 -0.10 11.66 4.55
N THR A 71 -1.31 11.69 3.98
CA THR A 71 -2.53 11.96 4.75
C THR A 71 -2.78 10.88 5.79
N CYS A 72 -2.60 9.61 5.45
CA CYS A 72 -2.74 8.53 6.43
C CYS A 72 -1.70 8.66 7.56
N ALA A 73 -0.46 9.01 7.23
CA ALA A 73 0.58 9.25 8.23
C ALA A 73 0.21 10.45 9.12
N TRP A 74 -0.19 11.57 8.54
CA TRP A 74 -0.62 12.77 9.27
C TRP A 74 -1.77 12.49 10.24
N THR A 75 -2.75 11.69 9.82
CA THR A 75 -3.90 11.33 10.64
C THR A 75 -3.50 10.62 11.93
N ASP A 76 -2.61 9.63 11.84
CA ASP A 76 -2.10 8.88 13.00
C ASP A 76 -1.09 9.69 13.82
N ILE A 77 -0.23 10.45 13.15
CA ILE A 77 0.90 11.13 13.78
C ILE A 77 0.47 12.44 14.46
N LYS A 78 -0.51 13.15 13.89
CA LYS A 78 -0.90 14.50 14.34
C LYS A 78 -2.39 14.63 14.65
N ALA A 79 -3.28 14.20 13.75
CA ALA A 79 -4.70 14.58 13.84
C ALA A 79 -5.43 13.98 15.05
N PHE A 80 -5.16 12.71 15.38
CA PHE A 80 -5.83 12.01 16.48
C PHE A 80 -4.92 11.85 17.71
N ARG A 81 -4.12 12.88 18.01
CA ARG A 81 -3.41 12.97 19.28
C ARG A 81 -4.32 13.57 20.34
N PRO A 82 -4.09 13.29 21.64
CA PRO A 82 -4.94 13.81 22.73
C PRO A 82 -5.14 15.33 22.70
N GLU A 83 -4.18 16.06 22.13
CA GLU A 83 -4.28 17.48 21.83
C GLU A 83 -4.01 17.71 20.35
N TYR A 84 -4.87 18.48 19.71
CA TYR A 84 -4.77 18.91 18.32
C TYR A 84 -4.92 20.44 18.25
N GLU A 85 -3.91 21.14 17.72
CA GLU A 85 -3.91 22.61 17.56
C GLU A 85 -4.31 23.39 18.83
N GLY A 86 -3.82 22.96 20.00
CA GLY A 86 -4.12 23.62 21.27
C GLY A 86 -5.48 23.26 21.87
N ARG A 87 -6.18 22.26 21.31
CA ARG A 87 -7.51 21.83 21.76
C ARG A 87 -7.53 20.32 22.05
N PRO A 88 -8.29 19.86 23.05
CA PRO A 88 -8.54 18.43 23.22
C PRO A 88 -9.21 17.84 21.96
N SER A 89 -8.74 16.68 21.54
CA SER A 89 -9.27 15.91 20.39
C SER A 89 -10.53 15.13 20.73
#